data_AF-A0A3D2R2E2-F1
#
_entry.id   AF-A0A3D2R2E2-F1
#
_cell.length_a   1.000
_cell.length_b   1.000
_cell.length_c   1.000
_cell.angle_alpha   90.00
_cell.angle_beta   90.00
_cell.angle_gamma   90.00
#
_symmetry.space_group_name_H-M   'P 1'
#
loop_
_entity.id
_entity.type
_entity.pdbx_description
1 polymer ?
#
loop_
_entity_poly.entity_id
_entity_poly.type
_entity_poly.pdbx_seq_one_letter_code
_entity_poly.pdbx_strand_id
1 'polypeptide(L)'
;MDFLLNNIYLTILVIISGGLLIFPNFLSGRAGKVITSKNAVLRINREPSFIIDVRSEEDFNLGHIPNATNIPLEVIDEKIKLIT
;
A
#
# COMPACT_ATOMS: atom_id res chain seq x y z
N MET A 1 34.67 -14.70 -17.51
CA MET A 1 33.85 -13.72 -18.27
C MET A 1 33.41 -14.27 -19.62
N ASP A 2 34.11 -15.29 -20.14
CA ASP A 2 33.85 -15.84 -21.49
C ASP A 2 32.50 -16.56 -21.62
N PHE A 3 32.01 -17.18 -20.55
CA PHE A 3 30.70 -17.84 -20.57
C PHE A 3 29.55 -16.87 -20.91
N LEU A 4 29.57 -15.65 -20.38
CA LEU A 4 28.52 -14.65 -20.60
C LEU A 4 28.52 -14.13 -22.04
N LEU A 5 29.70 -13.93 -22.61
CA LEU A 5 29.88 -13.46 -23.99
C LEU A 5 29.58 -14.57 -25.00
N ASN A 6 29.99 -15.81 -24.71
CA ASN A 6 29.77 -16.97 -25.57
C ASN A 6 28.32 -17.48 -25.52
N ASN A 7 27.59 -17.19 -24.45
CA ASN A 7 26.19 -17.59 -24.28
C ASN A 7 25.29 -16.37 -24.13
N ILE A 8 25.38 -15.45 -25.08
CA ILE A 8 24.66 -14.17 -25.03
C ILE A 8 23.14 -14.36 -24.89
N TYR A 9 22.56 -15.38 -25.54
CA TYR A 9 21.14 -15.69 -25.43
C TYR A 9 20.73 -16.12 -24.01
N LEU A 10 21.52 -16.96 -23.35
CA LEU A 10 21.25 -17.38 -21.97
C LEU A 10 21.44 -16.22 -20.99
N THR A 11 22.45 -15.38 -21.22
CA THR A 11 22.69 -14.18 -20.41
C THR A 11 21.52 -13.20 -20.50
N ILE A 12 21.02 -12.93 -21.71
CA ILE A 12 19.85 -12.08 -21.93
C ILE A 12 18.60 -12.69 -21.27
N LEU A 13 18.38 -14.00 -21.41
CA LEU A 13 17.26 -14.70 -20.79
C LEU A 13 17.26 -14.54 -19.26
N VAL A 14 18.43 -14.70 -18.62
CA VAL A 14 18.60 -14.52 -17.17
C VAL A 14 18.35 -13.08 -16.75
N ILE A 15 18.85 -12.09 -17.50
CA ILE A 15 18.61 -10.68 -17.18
C ILE A 15 17.13 -10.30 -17.32
N ILE A 16 16.46 -10.74 -18.39
CA ILE A 16 15.04 -10.46 -18.61
C ILE A 16 14.19 -11.13 -17.55
N SER A 17 14.42 -12.42 -17.27
CA SER A 17 13.68 -13.15 -16.22
C SER A 17 13.91 -12.56 -14.83
N GLY A 18 15.16 -12.21 -14.48
CA GLY A 18 15.48 -11.51 -13.23
C GLY A 18 14.81 -10.14 -13.14
N GLY A 19 14.81 -9.38 -14.24
CA GLY A 19 14.11 -8.10 -14.33
C GLY A 19 12.59 -8.23 -14.17
N LEU A 20 11.97 -9.19 -14.86
CA LEU A 20 10.53 -9.46 -14.79
C LEU A 20 10.07 -9.92 -13.40
N LEU A 21 10.91 -10.62 -12.64
CA LEU A 21 10.61 -11.00 -11.25
C LEU A 21 10.56 -9.78 -10.30
N ILE A 22 11.39 -8.76 -10.55
CA ILE A 22 11.45 -7.55 -9.71
C ILE A 22 10.42 -6.51 -10.18
N PHE A 23 10.06 -6.52 -11.47
CA PHE A 23 9.12 -5.60 -12.10
C PHE A 23 7.76 -5.42 -11.38
N PRO A 24 7.02 -6.47 -10.96
CA PRO A 24 5.72 -6.30 -10.31
C PRO A 24 5.81 -5.55 -8.98
N ASN A 25 6.89 -5.74 -8.22
CA ASN A 25 7.10 -5.05 -6.95
C ASN A 25 7.36 -3.55 -7.14
N PHE A 26 7.96 -3.16 -8.26
CA PHE A 26 8.18 -1.75 -8.62
C PHE A 26 6.88 -1.08 -9.13
N LEU A 27 6.07 -1.81 -9.90
CA LEU A 27 4.77 -1.32 -10.38
C LEU A 27 3.73 -1.18 -9.25
N SER A 28 3.85 -1.98 -8.19
CA SER A 28 2.91 -1.98 -7.07
C SER A 28 2.97 -0.73 -6.17
N GLY A 29 3.91 0.19 -6.42
CA GLY A 29 4.17 1.37 -5.58
C GLY A 29 3.17 2.52 -5.67
N ARG A 30 1.99 2.35 -6.29
CA ARG A 30 0.99 3.43 -6.46
C ARG A 30 -0.36 3.22 -5.77
N ALA A 31 -0.68 2.00 -5.35
CA ALA A 31 -1.87 1.76 -4.54
C ALA A 31 -1.44 1.59 -3.09
N GLY A 32 -2.10 2.30 -2.15
CA GLY A 32 -1.87 2.10 -0.72
C GLY A 32 -1.95 0.61 -0.36
N LYS A 33 -1.12 0.16 0.58
CA LYS A 33 -1.06 -1.25 0.99
C LYS A 33 -2.43 -1.71 1.50
N VAL A 34 -3.17 -2.44 0.66
CA VAL A 34 -4.47 -3.03 1.05
C VAL A 34 -4.21 -4.14 2.06
N ILE A 35 -4.91 -4.10 3.19
CA ILE A 35 -4.82 -5.11 4.24
C ILE A 35 -6.19 -5.73 4.50
N THR A 36 -6.20 -7.02 4.83
CA THR A 36 -7.42 -7.71 5.28
C THR A 36 -7.83 -7.21 6.67
N SER A 37 -9.12 -7.33 7.03
CA SER A 37 -9.64 -6.96 8.36
C SER A 37 -8.88 -7.63 9.51
N LYS A 38 -8.50 -8.92 9.36
CA LYS A 38 -7.70 -9.64 10.36
C LYS A 38 -6.35 -8.95 10.62
N ASN A 39 -5.63 -8.61 9.55
CA ASN A 39 -4.34 -7.94 9.65
C ASN A 39 -4.47 -6.49 10.14
N ALA A 40 -5.58 -5.80 9.85
CA ALA A 40 -5.86 -4.47 10.38
C ALA A 40 -6.01 -4.50 11.90
N VAL A 41 -6.84 -5.41 12.43
CA VAL A 41 -7.00 -5.59 13.89
C VAL A 41 -5.67 -5.93 14.56
N LEU A 42 -4.88 -6.82 13.94
CA LEU A 42 -3.56 -7.18 14.49
C LEU A 42 -2.62 -5.98 14.58
N ARG A 43 -2.60 -5.12 13.55
CA ARG A 43 -1.78 -3.91 13.53
C ARG A 43 -2.25 -2.88 14.53
N ILE A 44 -3.56 -2.61 14.56
CA ILE A 44 -4.16 -1.63 15.49
C ILE A 44 -3.81 -1.95 16.94
N ASN A 45 -3.77 -3.24 17.29
CA ASN A 45 -3.44 -3.68 18.64
C ASN A 45 -1.93 -3.75 18.96
N ARG A 46 -1.06 -3.72 17.96
CA ARG A 46 0.39 -3.91 18.13
C ARG A 46 1.22 -2.65 17.90
N GLU A 47 0.69 -1.73 17.10
CA GLU A 47 1.39 -0.54 16.64
C GLU A 47 0.48 0.69 16.87
N PRO A 48 1.04 1.85 17.26
CA PRO A 48 0.30 3.10 17.24
C PRO A 48 -0.29 3.33 15.85
N SER A 49 -1.60 3.49 15.78
CA SER A 49 -2.33 3.56 14.51
C SER A 49 -3.40 4.63 14.57
N PHE A 50 -3.53 5.36 13.46
CA PHE A 50 -4.61 6.30 13.23
C PHE A 50 -5.61 5.66 12.29
N ILE A 51 -6.88 5.65 12.68
CA ILE A 51 -7.98 5.14 11.85
C ILE A 51 -8.68 6.37 11.29
N ILE A 52 -8.67 6.51 9.97
CA ILE A 52 -9.35 7.61 9.27
C ILE A 52 -10.51 7.01 8.48
N ASP A 53 -11.71 7.48 8.77
CA ASP A 53 -12.92 7.11 8.03
C ASP A 53 -13.23 8.20 7.01
N VAL A 54 -13.23 7.85 5.73
CA VAL A 54 -13.39 8.80 4.60
C VAL A 54 -14.82 8.93 4.09
N ARG A 55 -15.78 8.29 4.76
CA ARG A 55 -17.20 8.40 4.46
C ARG A 55 -17.75 9.76 4.90
N SER A 56 -19.01 10.04 4.54
CA SER A 56 -19.71 11.25 4.98
C SER A 56 -19.92 11.25 6.50
N GLU A 57 -20.18 12.43 7.07
CA GLU A 57 -20.43 12.57 8.50
C GLU A 57 -21.69 11.82 8.94
N GLU A 58 -22.73 11.78 8.09
CA GLU A 58 -23.97 11.06 8.39
C GLU A 58 -23.72 9.55 8.56
N ASP A 59 -22.99 8.95 7.62
CA ASP A 59 -22.65 7.52 7.65
C ASP A 59 -21.73 7.17 8.83
N PHE A 60 -20.83 8.07 9.18
CA PHE A 60 -19.97 7.91 10.34
C PHE A 60 -20.77 7.94 11.65
N ASN A 61 -21.75 8.84 11.75
CA ASN A 61 -22.60 8.99 12.95
C ASN A 61 -23.59 7.82 13.14
N LEU A 62 -23.99 7.15 12.06
CA LEU A 62 -24.79 5.91 12.14
C LEU A 62 -24.03 4.73 12.74
N GLY A 63 -22.69 4.73 12.60
CA GLY A 63 -21.83 3.71 13.16
C GLY A 63 -20.43 3.73 12.54
N HIS A 64 -19.41 3.68 13.40
CA HIS A 64 -18.01 3.73 12.98
C HIS A 64 -17.13 2.86 13.88
N ILE A 65 -15.90 2.62 13.42
CA ILE A 65 -14.89 1.91 14.20
C ILE A 65 -14.46 2.78 15.39
N PRO A 66 -14.38 2.25 16.63
CA PRO A 66 -13.94 3.03 17.77
C PRO A 66 -12.57 3.69 17.56
N ASN A 67 -12.41 4.93 18.05
CA ASN A 67 -11.22 5.75 17.89
C ASN A 67 -10.87 6.14 16.43
N ALA A 68 -11.82 5.96 15.50
CA ALA A 68 -11.68 6.52 14.16
C ALA A 68 -11.95 8.03 14.16
N THR A 69 -11.21 8.76 13.34
CA THR A 69 -11.46 10.15 13.02
C THR A 69 -12.14 10.23 11.66
N ASN A 70 -13.31 10.87 11.58
CA ASN A 70 -13.96 11.10 10.30
C ASN A 70 -13.30 12.26 9.56
N ILE A 71 -12.85 12.00 8.33
CA ILE A 71 -12.33 12.99 7.40
C ILE A 71 -12.91 12.65 6.04
N PRO A 72 -14.06 13.24 5.67
CA PRO A 72 -14.70 12.97 4.39
C PRO A 72 -13.74 13.15 3.22
N LEU A 73 -13.89 12.31 2.21
CA LEU A 73 -12.98 12.25 1.07
C LEU A 73 -12.83 13.61 0.37
N GLU A 74 -13.89 14.43 0.37
CA GLU A 74 -13.92 15.76 -0.26
C GLU A 74 -12.91 16.74 0.37
N VAL A 75 -12.57 16.55 1.65
CA VAL A 75 -11.69 17.47 2.41
C VAL A 75 -10.40 16.81 2.90
N ILE A 76 -10.14 15.57 2.45
CA ILE A 76 -9.03 14.76 2.97
C ILE A 76 -7.67 15.40 2.72
N ASP A 77 -7.45 15.98 1.53
CA ASP A 77 -6.16 16.56 1.15
C ASP A 77 -5.77 17.76 2.02
N GLU A 78 -6.77 18.49 2.52
CA GLU A 78 -6.59 19.63 3.42
C GLU A 78 -6.37 19.16 4.86
N LYS A 79 -7.23 18.25 5.34
CA LYS A 79 -7.22 17.79 6.74
C LYS A 79 -6.10 16.81 7.06
N ILE A 80 -5.66 15.97 6.12
CA ILE A 80 -4.65 14.93 6.38
C ILE A 80 -3.27 15.51 6.69
N LYS A 81 -2.96 16.70 6.17
CA LYS A 81 -1.73 17.46 6.48
C LYS A 81 -1.65 17.95 7.92
N LEU A 82 -2.76 17.96 8.66
CA LEU A 82 -2.76 18.31 10.09
C LEU A 82 -2.41 17.11 10.99
N ILE A 83 -2.40 15.89 10.44
CA ILE A 83 -2.22 14.65 11.20
C ILE A 83 -0.87 13.98 10.87
N THR A 84 -0.21 14.41 9.79
CA THR A 84 1.10 13.91 9.33
C THR A 84 2.18 14.95 9.58
#